data_AF-A0A1J4VQ66-F1
#
_entry.id   AF-A0A1J4VQ66-F1
#
_cell.length_a   1.000
_cell.length_b   1.000
_cell.length_c   1.000
_cell.angle_alpha   90.00
_cell.angle_beta   90.00
_cell.angle_gamma   90.00
#
_symmetry.space_group_name_H-M   'P 1'
#
loop_
_entity.id
_entity.type
_entity.pdbx_description
1 polymer ?
#
loop_
_entity_poly.entity_id
_entity_poly.type
_entity_poly.pdbx_seq_one_letter_code
_entity_poly.pdbx_strand_id
1 'polypeptide(L)'
;MIKIPQVNRKLTLKVFCLIVTCEAVDAAAQILMKKGLSALNLNPLSFEGLLRFASESTDSGFVQLGLLIYTLNFFIWILILSKLDLSTAVPLTSVNYLILPLFSVLILHEKISVVRWIGILLIIFGVVWISRSKSENLKGPTLT
;
A
#
# COMPACT_ATOMS: atom_id res chain seq x y z
N MET A 1 15.14 9.05 -29.40
CA MET A 1 13.77 9.11 -28.85
C MET A 1 13.25 7.68 -28.77
N ILE A 2 13.34 7.03 -27.61
CA ILE A 2 13.00 5.61 -27.45
C ILE A 2 11.48 5.48 -27.46
N LYS A 3 10.92 4.84 -28.49
CA LYS A 3 9.51 4.44 -28.52
C LYS A 3 9.31 3.34 -27.48
N ILE A 4 8.90 3.73 -26.28
CA ILE A 4 8.46 2.78 -25.27
C ILE A 4 7.24 2.06 -25.85
N PRO A 5 7.24 0.71 -25.91
CA PRO A 5 6.11 -0.05 -26.44
C PRO A 5 4.84 0.36 -25.69
N GLN A 6 3.79 0.67 -26.46
CA GLN A 6 2.49 1.11 -25.94
C GLN A 6 1.82 -0.09 -25.25
N VAL A 7 2.17 -0.33 -23.99
CA VAL A 7 1.49 -1.29 -23.13
C VAL A 7 0.02 -0.88 -23.04
N ASN A 8 -0.89 -1.83 -23.26
CA ASN A 8 -2.34 -1.60 -23.17
C ASN A 8 -2.73 -1.29 -21.70
N ARG A 9 -2.66 -0.01 -21.32
CA ARG A 9 -2.80 0.53 -19.94
C ARG A 9 -4.25 0.72 -19.51
N LYS A 10 -5.12 -0.25 -19.77
CA LYS A 10 -6.52 -0.19 -19.33
C LYS A 10 -6.67 -0.78 -17.92
N LEU A 11 -7.35 -0.04 -17.04
CA LEU A 11 -7.79 -0.56 -15.74
C LEU A 11 -8.89 -1.61 -15.98
N THR A 12 -8.51 -2.88 -15.92
CA THR A 12 -9.45 -4.00 -15.99
C THR A 12 -9.82 -4.44 -14.57
N LEU A 13 -10.98 -5.08 -14.40
CA LEU A 13 -11.40 -5.63 -13.11
C LEU A 13 -10.33 -6.57 -12.51
N LYS A 14 -9.67 -7.37 -13.36
CA LYS A 14 -8.58 -8.26 -12.93
C LYS A 14 -7.41 -7.49 -12.30
N VAL A 15 -7.02 -6.37 -12.91
CA VAL A 15 -5.94 -5.52 -12.40
C VAL A 15 -6.38 -4.78 -11.13
N PHE A 16 -7.64 -4.35 -11.06
CA PHE A 16 -8.19 -3.76 -9.84
C PHE A 16 -8.19 -4.74 -8.67
N CYS A 17 -8.70 -5.97 -8.87
CA CYS A 17 -8.65 -7.01 -7.83
C CYS A 17 -7.20 -7.33 -7.42
N LEU A 18 -6.27 -7.35 -8.39
CA LEU A 18 -4.86 -7.55 -8.10
C LEU A 18 -4.28 -6.44 -7.20
N ILE A 19 -4.63 -5.17 -7.42
CA ILE A 19 -4.21 -4.06 -6.56
C ILE A 19 -4.78 -4.23 -5.14
N VAL A 20 -6.07 -4.53 -5.00
CA VAL A 20 -6.69 -4.73 -3.68
C VAL A 20 -5.99 -5.86 -2.93
N THR A 21 -5.70 -6.98 -3.61
CA THR A 21 -4.92 -8.08 -3.02
C THR A 21 -3.51 -7.64 -2.64
N CYS A 22 -2.83 -6.89 -3.51
CA CYS A 22 -1.48 -6.34 -3.23
C CYS A 22 -1.48 -5.48 -1.96
N GLU A 23 -2.42 -4.56 -1.82
CA GLU A 23 -2.50 -3.70 -0.62
C GLU A 23 -2.90 -4.50 0.64
N ALA A 24 -3.72 -5.54 0.51
CA ALA A 24 -4.06 -6.42 1.64
C ALA A 24 -2.88 -7.26 2.12
N VAL A 25 -2.08 -7.80 1.19
CA VAL A 25 -0.85 -8.54 1.50
C VAL A 25 0.19 -7.59 2.11
N ASP A 26 0.30 -6.37 1.58
CA ASP A 26 1.15 -5.31 2.12
C ASP A 26 0.80 -5.00 3.58
N ALA A 27 -0.49 -4.74 3.85
CA ALA A 27 -0.99 -4.46 5.18
C ALA A 27 -0.73 -5.63 6.14
N ALA A 28 -0.97 -6.87 5.72
CA ALA A 28 -0.67 -8.05 6.53
C ALA A 28 0.81 -8.13 6.92
N ALA A 29 1.71 -7.87 5.96
CA ALA A 29 3.15 -7.86 6.20
C ALA A 29 3.57 -6.80 7.22
N GLN A 30 3.10 -5.56 7.04
CA GLN A 30 3.39 -4.44 7.95
C GLN A 30 2.88 -4.72 9.36
N ILE A 31 1.69 -5.31 9.49
CA ILE A 31 1.10 -5.65 10.78
C ILE A 31 1.87 -6.78 11.48
N LEU A 32 2.32 -7.80 10.76
CA LEU A 32 3.18 -8.85 11.32
C LEU A 32 4.50 -8.29 11.85
N MET A 33 5.15 -7.43 11.06
CA MET A 33 6.36 -6.73 11.52
C MET A 33 6.06 -5.91 12.77
N LYS A 34 5.01 -5.08 12.75
CA LYS A 34 4.61 -4.25 13.88
C LYS A 34 4.36 -5.09 15.14
N LYS A 35 3.71 -6.24 15.00
CA LYS A 35 3.47 -7.19 16.09
C LYS A 35 4.79 -7.72 16.67
N GLY A 36 5.71 -8.15 15.80
CA GLY A 36 7.02 -8.64 16.21
C GLY A 36 7.88 -7.58 16.89
N LEU A 37 7.82 -6.33 16.40
CA LEU A 37 8.55 -5.20 16.96
C LEU A 37 7.94 -4.68 18.27
N SER A 38 6.62 -4.79 18.46
CA SER A 38 5.97 -4.32 19.70
C SER A 38 6.35 -5.17 20.92
N ALA A 39 6.91 -6.36 20.72
CA ALA A 39 7.50 -7.17 21.78
C ALA A 39 8.91 -6.68 22.21
N LEU A 40 9.57 -5.90 21.36
CA LEU A 40 10.92 -5.37 21.60
C LEU A 40 10.78 -4.00 22.27
N ASN A 41 10.95 -3.94 23.60
CA ASN A 41 10.95 -2.68 24.37
C ASN A 41 12.24 -1.87 24.17
N LEU A 42 12.61 -1.61 22.92
CA LEU A 42 13.86 -0.94 22.56
C LEU A 42 13.65 0.54 22.26
N ASN A 43 14.59 1.37 22.67
CA ASN A 43 14.63 2.79 22.34
C ASN A 43 15.79 3.06 21.36
N PRO A 44 15.55 3.04 20.03
CA PRO A 44 16.61 3.06 19.01
C PRO A 44 17.26 4.42 18.81
N LEU A 45 17.06 5.38 19.72
CA LEU A 45 17.53 6.76 19.59
C LEU A 45 19.05 6.92 19.81
N SER A 46 19.75 5.88 20.28
CA SER A 46 21.21 5.83 20.38
C SER A 46 21.81 4.86 19.36
N PHE A 47 23.08 5.06 18.97
CA PHE A 47 23.77 4.17 18.03
C PHE A 47 23.82 2.71 18.52
N GLU A 48 24.05 2.51 19.82
CA GLU A 48 23.98 1.19 20.46
C GLU A 48 22.56 0.61 20.41
N GLY A 49 21.55 1.44 20.69
CA GLY A 49 20.14 1.05 20.58
C GLY A 49 19.75 0.64 19.17
N LEU A 50 20.34 1.26 18.14
CA LEU A 50 20.11 0.94 16.74
C LEU A 50 20.71 -0.42 16.35
N LEU A 51 21.93 -0.72 16.82
CA LEU A 51 22.58 -2.02 16.60
C LEU A 51 21.79 -3.15 17.28
N ARG A 52 21.35 -2.94 18.53
CA ARG A 52 20.51 -3.91 19.25
C ARG A 52 19.13 -4.07 18.60
N PHE A 53 18.53 -2.98 18.14
CA PHE A 53 17.28 -3.05 17.38
C PHE A 53 17.44 -3.88 16.11
N ALA A 54 18.53 -3.70 15.37
CA ALA A 54 18.79 -4.47 14.15
C ALA A 54 18.96 -5.98 14.44
N SER A 55 19.72 -6.34 15.49
CA SER A 55 19.89 -7.75 15.87
C SER A 55 18.59 -8.37 16.36
N GLU A 56 17.90 -7.73 17.30
CA GLU A 56 16.69 -8.28 17.92
C GLU A 56 15.50 -8.32 16.95
N SER A 57 15.42 -7.36 16.03
CA SER A 57 14.41 -7.40 14.94
C SER A 57 14.62 -8.60 14.03
N THR A 58 15.88 -9.00 13.82
CA THR A 58 16.20 -10.17 12.99
C THR A 58 15.83 -11.46 13.71
N ASP A 59 15.89 -11.53 15.04
CA ASP A 59 15.53 -12.74 15.79
C ASP A 59 14.00 -12.96 15.90
N SER A 60 13.20 -11.93 15.63
CA SER A 60 11.75 -12.03 15.68
C SER A 60 11.18 -12.74 14.45
N GLY A 61 10.66 -13.96 14.64
CA GLY A 61 10.02 -14.73 13.57
C GLY A 61 8.85 -14.00 12.89
N PHE A 62 8.11 -13.16 13.62
CA PHE A 62 7.05 -12.32 13.03
C PHE A 62 7.61 -11.23 12.12
N VAL A 63 8.74 -10.62 12.48
CA VAL A 63 9.41 -9.61 11.64
C VAL A 63 9.95 -10.27 10.37
N GLN A 64 10.64 -11.41 10.50
CA GLN A 64 11.14 -12.16 9.35
C GLN A 64 10.02 -12.61 8.41
N LEU A 65 8.92 -13.15 8.96
CA LEU A 65 7.76 -13.56 8.17
C LEU A 65 7.12 -12.38 7.45
N GLY A 66 6.91 -11.26 8.17
CA GLY A 66 6.43 -10.03 7.57
C GLY A 66 7.36 -9.54 6.45
N LEU A 67 8.67 -9.59 6.64
CA LEU A 67 9.67 -9.19 5.65
C LEU A 67 9.63 -10.07 4.41
N LEU A 68 9.50 -11.38 4.58
CA LEU A 68 9.34 -12.31 3.46
C LEU A 68 8.08 -12.01 2.66
N ILE A 69 6.94 -11.83 3.34
CA ILE A 69 5.66 -11.50 2.69
C ILE A 69 5.77 -10.15 1.96
N TYR A 70 6.36 -9.13 2.58
CA TYR A 70 6.57 -7.81 1.98
C TYR A 70 7.45 -7.90 0.73
N THR A 71 8.52 -8.69 0.78
CA THR A 71 9.41 -8.94 -0.36
C THR A 71 8.66 -9.64 -1.50
N LEU A 72 7.81 -10.62 -1.19
CA LEU A 72 6.98 -11.27 -2.20
C LEU A 72 5.92 -10.31 -2.78
N ASN A 73 5.33 -9.46 -1.94
CA ASN A 73 4.37 -8.45 -2.34
C ASN A 73 4.96 -7.44 -3.31
N PHE A 74 6.24 -7.08 -3.13
CA PHE A 74 6.96 -6.19 -4.04
C PHE A 74 6.95 -6.70 -5.50
N PHE A 75 7.02 -8.02 -5.73
CA PHE A 75 6.90 -8.56 -7.08
C PHE A 75 5.48 -8.43 -7.66
N ILE A 76 4.45 -8.52 -6.82
CA ILE A 76 3.06 -8.24 -7.22
C ILE A 76 2.93 -6.78 -7.64
N TRP A 77 3.55 -5.86 -6.88
CA TRP A 77 3.59 -4.44 -7.21
C TRP A 77 4.29 -4.17 -8.55
N ILE A 78 5.45 -4.78 -8.80
CA ILE A 78 6.12 -4.70 -10.11
C ILE A 78 5.20 -5.20 -11.23
N LEU A 79 4.46 -6.29 -11.01
CA LEU A 79 3.52 -6.82 -11.99
C LEU A 79 2.38 -5.83 -12.26
N ILE A 80 1.87 -5.12 -11.24
CA ILE A 80 0.88 -4.04 -11.41
C ILE A 80 1.47 -2.90 -12.25
N LEU A 81 2.69 -2.45 -11.94
CA LEU A 81 3.39 -1.41 -12.69
C LEU A 81 3.71 -1.81 -14.13
N SER A 82 3.82 -3.12 -14.42
CA SER A 82 3.95 -3.61 -15.79
C SER A 82 2.65 -3.48 -16.61
N LYS A 83 1.50 -3.29 -15.95
CA LYS A 83 0.16 -3.22 -16.57
C LYS A 83 -0.44 -1.82 -16.56
N LEU A 84 -0.07 -1.00 -15.57
CA LEU A 84 -0.62 0.34 -15.38
C LEU A 84 0.48 1.38 -15.24
N ASP A 85 0.15 2.59 -15.65
CA ASP A 85 0.98 3.74 -15.34
C ASP A 85 0.96 4.04 -13.85
N LEU A 86 2.10 4.52 -13.34
CA LEU A 86 2.23 4.98 -11.96
C LEU A 86 1.17 6.05 -11.62
N SER A 87 0.84 6.92 -12.58
CA SER A 87 -0.21 7.96 -12.45
C SER A 87 -1.64 7.42 -12.37
N THR A 88 -1.84 6.11 -12.61
CA THR A 88 -3.11 5.40 -12.43
C THR A 88 -3.04 4.45 -11.24
N ALA A 89 -1.92 3.77 -11.04
CA ALA A 89 -1.74 2.81 -9.95
C ALA A 89 -1.73 3.48 -8.58
N VAL A 90 -0.97 4.57 -8.40
CA VAL A 90 -0.82 5.25 -7.10
C VAL A 90 -2.15 5.78 -6.53
N PRO A 91 -3.05 6.40 -7.31
CA PRO A 91 -4.38 6.72 -6.81
C PRO A 91 -5.16 5.50 -6.31
N LEU A 92 -5.00 4.34 -6.95
CA LEU A 92 -5.70 3.11 -6.56
C LEU A 92 -5.14 2.46 -5.30
N THR A 93 -3.84 2.64 -5.00
CA THR A 93 -3.24 2.16 -3.74
C THR A 93 -3.78 2.88 -2.51
N SER A 94 -4.48 4.01 -2.68
CA SER A 94 -5.16 4.69 -1.58
C SER A 94 -6.20 3.83 -0.84
N VAL A 95 -6.66 2.72 -1.43
CA VAL A 95 -7.48 1.73 -0.72
C VAL A 95 -6.78 1.20 0.55
N ASN A 96 -5.45 1.23 0.58
CA ASN A 96 -4.66 0.84 1.73
C ASN A 96 -4.87 1.76 2.96
N TYR A 97 -5.25 3.02 2.74
CA TYR A 97 -5.66 3.90 3.85
C TYR A 97 -6.90 3.39 4.59
N LEU A 98 -7.67 2.47 4.00
CA LEU A 98 -8.75 1.76 4.68
C LEU A 98 -8.28 0.40 5.19
N ILE A 99 -7.60 -0.39 4.35
CA ILE A 99 -7.20 -1.77 4.65
C ILE A 99 -6.24 -1.84 5.84
N LEU A 100 -5.17 -1.04 5.85
CA LEU A 100 -4.14 -1.10 6.89
C LEU A 100 -4.71 -0.73 8.28
N PRO A 101 -5.47 0.37 8.46
CA PRO A 101 -6.15 0.65 9.73
C PRO A 101 -7.10 -0.45 10.17
N LEU A 102 -7.89 -1.03 9.24
CA LEU A 102 -8.77 -2.15 9.56
C LEU A 102 -7.99 -3.35 10.08
N PHE A 103 -6.90 -3.72 9.41
CA PHE A 103 -6.04 -4.83 9.85
C PHE A 103 -5.40 -4.52 11.20
N SER A 104 -5.01 -3.27 11.46
CA SER A 104 -4.49 -2.87 12.76
C SER A 104 -5.52 -3.06 13.89
N VAL A 105 -6.76 -2.59 13.69
CA VAL A 105 -7.82 -2.78 14.70
C VAL A 105 -8.14 -4.27 14.90
N LEU A 106 -8.16 -5.06 13.84
CA LEU A 106 -8.53 -6.48 13.91
C LEU A 106 -7.45 -7.38 14.52
N ILE A 107 -6.17 -7.14 14.18
CA ILE A 107 -5.06 -8.04 14.52
C ILE A 107 -4.26 -7.53 15.73
N LEU A 108 -4.03 -6.22 15.82
CA LEU A 108 -3.28 -5.59 16.92
C LEU A 108 -4.20 -5.07 18.02
N HIS A 109 -5.53 -5.05 17.80
CA HIS A 109 -6.50 -4.47 18.72
C HIS A 109 -6.20 -3.00 19.09
N GLU A 110 -5.56 -2.27 18.17
CA GLU A 110 -5.26 -0.85 18.35
C GLU A 110 -6.56 -0.02 18.34
N LYS A 111 -6.65 0.96 19.24
CA LYS A 111 -7.75 1.92 19.25
C LYS A 111 -7.44 3.06 18.30
N ILE A 112 -8.14 3.10 17.17
CA ILE A 112 -8.06 4.20 16.20
C ILE A 112 -9.12 5.25 16.52
N SER A 113 -8.71 6.52 16.64
CA SER A 113 -9.60 7.62 16.96
C SER A 113 -10.63 7.89 15.85
N VAL A 114 -11.81 8.38 16.23
CA VAL A 114 -12.87 8.77 15.28
C VAL A 114 -12.37 9.84 14.30
N VAL A 115 -11.54 10.78 14.76
CA VAL A 115 -10.94 11.82 13.90
C VAL A 115 -10.08 11.20 12.78
N ARG A 116 -9.33 10.13 13.07
CA ARG A 116 -8.53 9.42 12.06
C ARG A 116 -9.42 8.73 11.03
N TRP A 117 -10.54 8.13 11.45
CA TRP A 117 -11.54 7.58 10.53
C TRP A 117 -12.15 8.64 9.61
N ILE A 118 -12.48 9.82 10.13
CA ILE A 118 -12.97 10.95 9.31
C ILE A 118 -11.91 11.36 8.28
N GLY A 119 -10.64 11.46 8.69
CA GLY A 119 -9.53 11.76 7.78
C GLY A 119 -9.38 10.73 6.65
N ILE A 120 -9.50 9.43 6.98
CA ILE A 120 -9.47 8.34 5.98
C ILE A 120 -10.60 8.51 4.96
N LEU A 121 -11.82 8.80 5.40
CA LEU A 121 -12.97 9.02 4.51
C LEU A 121 -12.74 10.22 3.58
N LEU A 122 -12.13 11.30 4.08
CA LEU A 122 -11.78 12.46 3.27
C LEU A 122 -10.73 12.13 2.20
N ILE A 123 -9.71 11.33 2.52
CA ILE A 123 -8.70 10.87 1.54
C ILE A 123 -9.37 10.04 0.45
N ILE A 124 -10.21 9.08 0.82
CA ILE A 124 -10.95 8.24 -0.13
C ILE A 124 -11.83 9.11 -1.04
N PHE A 125 -12.54 10.08 -0.47
CA PHE A 125 -13.36 11.02 -1.24
C PHE A 125 -12.53 11.82 -2.25
N GLY A 126 -11.37 12.34 -1.83
CA GLY A 126 -10.44 13.05 -2.72
C GLY A 126 -9.96 12.18 -3.89
N VAL A 127 -9.64 10.91 -3.63
CA VAL A 127 -9.21 9.95 -4.66
C VAL A 127 -10.34 9.66 -5.66
N VAL A 128 -11.56 9.47 -5.18
CA VAL A 128 -12.74 9.26 -6.04
C VAL A 128 -12.93 10.47 -6.96
N TRP A 129 -12.76 11.68 -6.42
CA TRP A 129 -12.85 12.91 -7.22
C TRP A 129 -11.77 13.00 -8.30
N ILE A 130 -10.51 12.73 -7.95
CA ILE A 130 -9.37 12.69 -8.89
C ILE A 130 -9.62 11.67 -10.01
N SER A 131 -10.13 10.49 -9.66
CA SER A 131 -10.41 9.43 -10.62
C SER A 131 -11.49 9.83 -11.65
N ARG A 132 -12.44 10.68 -11.27
CA ARG A 132 -13.47 11.20 -12.20
C ARG A 132 -12.91 12.24 -13.18
N SER A 133 -11.96 13.08 -12.75
CA SER A 133 -11.33 14.10 -13.63
C SER A 133 -10.61 13.49 -14.84
N LYS A 134 -9.99 12.30 -14.68
CA LYS A 134 -9.29 11.63 -15.78
C LYS A 134 -10.22 11.15 -16.91
N SER A 135 -11.53 11.01 -16.64
CA SER A 135 -12.53 10.55 -17.62
C SER A 135 -13.00 11.64 -18.60
N GLU A 136 -12.69 12.90 -18.36
CA GLU A 136 -13.20 14.02 -19.17
C GLU A 136 -12.38 14.27 -20.44
N ASN A 137 -11.11 13.84 -20.46
CA ASN A 137 -10.19 14.01 -21.59
C ASN A 137 -10.30 12.92 -22.70
N LEU A 138 -11.30 12.03 -22.65
CA LEU A 138 -11.54 11.03 -23.70
C LEU A 138 -12.66 11.42 -24.68
N LYS A 139 -13.27 12.60 -24.50
CA LYS A 139 -14.16 13.21 -25.50
C LYS A 139 -13.38 14.26 -26.30
N GLY A 140 -12.47 13.79 -27.15
CA GLY A 140 -11.90 14.63 -28.22
C GLY A 140 -13.00 15.11 -29.18
N PRO A 141 -12.82 16.27 -29.82
CA PRO A 141 -13.88 17.03 -30.47
C PRO A 141 -14.56 16.24 -31.59
N THR A 142 -15.89 16.23 -31.60
CA THR A 142 -16.68 15.87 -32.76
C THR A 142 -16.26 16.80 -33.90
N LEU A 143 -15.63 16.24 -34.93
CA LEU A 143 -15.33 16.95 -36.17
C LEU A 143 -16.66 17.33 -36.83
N THR A 144 -17.02 18.61 -36.75
CA THR A 144 -17.93 19.30 -37.66
C THR A 144 -17.35 20.68 -37.93
#